data_AF-A0AAU5SP20-F1
#
_entry.id   AF-A0AAU5SP20-F1
#
_cell.length_a   1.000
_cell.length_b   1.000
_cell.length_c   1.000
_cell.angle_alpha   90.00
_cell.angle_beta   90.00
_cell.angle_gamma   90.00
#
_symmetry.space_group_name_H-M   'P 1'
#
loop_
_entity.id
_entity.type
_entity.pdbx_description
1 polymer ?
#
loop_
_entity_poly.entity_id
_entity_poly.type
_entity_poly.pdbx_seq_one_letter_code
_entity_poly.pdbx_strand_id
1 'polypeptide(L)'
;MAGRMVELLLTLLLLGGFLGLLLGENGLAAVVVAVAAAVAVGVSALAASRVRLVPPHRIRTAIRDREQRTAFLPQRDPDASGRSRPRAPGRLVPTAA
;
A
#
# COMPACT_ATOMS: atom_id res chain seq x y z
N MET A 1 2.07 -22.37 -7.36
CA MET A 1 1.48 -21.17 -8.00
C MET A 1 2.36 -20.62 -9.13
N ALA A 2 3.65 -20.35 -8.89
CA ALA A 2 4.54 -19.83 -9.93
C ALA A 2 4.66 -20.75 -11.17
N GLY A 3 4.83 -22.07 -10.98
CA GLY A 3 4.91 -23.02 -12.10
C GLY A 3 3.67 -23.03 -13.00
N ARG A 4 2.48 -23.02 -12.41
CA ARG A 4 1.20 -22.99 -13.14
C ARG A 4 0.97 -21.67 -13.89
N MET A 5 1.53 -20.56 -13.38
CA MET A 5 1.49 -19.27 -14.06
C MET A 5 2.45 -19.22 -15.25
N VAL A 6 3.64 -19.81 -15.12
CA VAL A 6 4.61 -19.93 -16.22
C VAL A 6 4.03 -20.82 -17.32
N GLU A 7 3.37 -21.93 -16.96
CA GLU A 7 2.71 -22.82 -17.90
C GLU A 7 1.58 -22.12 -18.67
N LEU A 8 0.74 -21.32 -17.99
CA LEU A 8 -0.30 -20.51 -18.61
C LEU A 8 0.27 -19.44 -19.56
N LEU A 9 1.35 -18.75 -19.14
CA LEU A 9 2.02 -17.75 -19.96
C LEU A 9 2.59 -18.38 -21.23
N LEU A 10 3.24 -19.54 -21.09
CA LEU A 10 3.86 -20.28 -22.19
C LEU A 10 2.80 -20.81 -23.16
N THR A 11 1.67 -21.30 -22.63
CA THR A 11 0.52 -21.74 -23.44
C THR A 11 -0.07 -20.57 -24.23
N LEU A 12 -0.25 -19.42 -23.59
CA LEU A 12 -0.80 -18.22 -24.23
C LEU A 12 0.14 -17.66 -25.31
N LEU A 13 1.46 -17.70 -25.08
CA LEU A 13 2.46 -17.29 -26.05
C LEU A 13 2.48 -18.21 -27.27
N LEU A 14 2.43 -19.54 -27.07
CA LEU A 14 2.40 -20.52 -28.15
C LEU A 14 1.12 -20.41 -28.98
N LEU A 15 -0.04 -20.31 -28.30
CA LEU A 15 -1.33 -20.15 -28.97
C LEU A 15 -1.38 -18.84 -29.76
N GLY A 16 -0.85 -17.77 -29.19
CA GLY A 16 -0.78 -16.48 -29.86
C GLY A 16 0.14 -16.50 -31.09
N GLY A 17 1.35 -17.05 -30.94
CA GLY A 17 2.28 -17.21 -32.07
C GLY A 17 1.67 -18.05 -33.20
N PHE A 18 0.97 -19.13 -32.86
CA PHE A 18 0.27 -19.98 -33.83
C PHE A 18 -0.85 -19.22 -34.56
N LEU A 19 -1.73 -18.52 -33.84
CA LEU A 19 -2.79 -17.71 -34.46
C LEU A 19 -2.21 -16.62 -35.35
N GLY A 20 -1.15 -15.94 -34.90
CA GLY A 20 -0.47 -14.92 -35.69
C GLY A 20 0.09 -15.47 -37.00
N LEU A 21 0.63 -16.70 -36.99
CA LEU A 21 1.10 -17.37 -38.20
C LEU A 21 -0.06 -17.63 -39.20
N LEU A 22 -1.24 -18.00 -38.71
CA LEU A 22 -2.42 -18.24 -39.55
C LEU A 22 -3.04 -16.96 -40.12
N LEU A 23 -3.05 -15.87 -39.35
CA LEU A 23 -3.73 -14.63 -39.73
C LEU A 23 -2.80 -13.62 -40.46
N GLY A 24 -1.51 -13.92 -40.57
CA GLY A 24 -0.52 -13.04 -41.20
C GLY A 24 -0.21 -11.78 -40.38
N GLU A 25 0.44 -10.78 -40.99
CA GLU A 25 0.99 -9.60 -40.30
C GLU A 25 -0.04 -8.80 -39.51
N ASN A 26 -1.24 -8.60 -40.06
CA ASN A 26 -2.34 -7.89 -39.37
C ASN A 26 -2.90 -8.71 -38.20
N GLY A 27 -2.86 -10.04 -38.29
CA GLY A 27 -3.26 -10.94 -37.23
C GLY A 27 -2.27 -10.99 -36.08
N LEU A 28 -0.98 -10.96 -36.38
CA LEU A 28 0.09 -10.92 -35.38
C LEU A 28 -0.07 -9.73 -34.43
N ALA A 29 -0.34 -8.53 -34.97
CA ALA A 29 -0.54 -7.34 -34.17
C ALA A 29 -1.75 -7.49 -33.21
N ALA A 30 -2.88 -7.98 -33.72
CA ALA A 30 -4.09 -8.22 -32.91
C ALA A 30 -3.84 -9.24 -31.78
N VAL A 31 -3.09 -10.30 -32.09
CA VAL A 31 -2.75 -11.34 -31.14
C VAL A 31 -1.79 -10.84 -30.06
N VAL A 32 -0.76 -10.07 -30.42
CA VAL A 32 0.16 -9.47 -29.45
C VAL A 32 -0.59 -8.58 -28.47
N VAL A 33 -1.52 -7.75 -28.96
CA VAL A 33 -2.37 -6.90 -28.10
C VAL A 33 -3.23 -7.73 -27.16
N ALA A 34 -3.87 -8.80 -27.67
CA ALA A 34 -4.71 -9.68 -26.85
C ALA A 34 -3.90 -10.39 -25.75
N VAL A 35 -2.70 -10.90 -26.08
CA VAL A 35 -1.80 -11.54 -25.12
C VAL A 35 -1.33 -10.54 -24.07
N ALA A 36 -0.91 -9.33 -24.47
CA ALA A 36 -0.48 -8.29 -23.54
C ALA A 36 -1.59 -7.90 -22.56
N ALA A 37 -2.83 -7.75 -23.04
CA ALA A 37 -3.99 -7.45 -22.20
C ALA A 37 -4.26 -8.58 -21.20
N ALA A 38 -4.24 -9.84 -21.64
CA ALA A 38 -4.43 -11.00 -20.78
C ALA A 38 -3.34 -11.11 -19.69
N VAL A 39 -2.09 -10.82 -20.04
CA VAL A 39 -0.98 -10.79 -19.06
C VAL A 39 -1.18 -9.68 -18.03
N ALA A 40 -1.54 -8.47 -18.46
CA ALA A 40 -1.77 -7.34 -17.55
C ALA A 40 -2.91 -7.64 -16.56
N VAL A 41 -4.02 -8.21 -17.05
CA VAL A 41 -5.15 -8.64 -16.21
C VAL A 41 -4.72 -9.78 -15.27
N GLY A 42 -3.98 -10.77 -15.77
CA GLY A 42 -3.49 -11.88 -14.95
C GLY A 42 -2.56 -11.45 -13.82
N VAL A 43 -1.62 -10.53 -14.10
CA VAL A 43 -0.69 -9.98 -13.11
C VAL A 43 -1.43 -9.15 -12.06
N SER A 44 -2.37 -8.30 -12.46
CA SER A 44 -3.17 -7.50 -11.52
C SER A 44 -4.05 -8.36 -10.62
N ALA A 45 -4.72 -9.38 -11.17
CA ALA A 45 -5.50 -10.34 -10.39
C ALA A 45 -4.61 -11.13 -9.41
N LEU A 46 -3.41 -11.55 -9.83
CA LEU A 46 -2.47 -12.22 -8.95
C LEU A 46 -2.00 -11.29 -7.82
N ALA A 47 -1.67 -10.04 -8.14
CA ALA A 47 -1.29 -9.04 -7.14
C ALA A 47 -2.43 -8.82 -6.13
N ALA A 48 -3.67 -8.70 -6.59
CA ALA A 48 -4.84 -8.57 -5.73
C ALA A 48 -5.04 -9.82 -4.83
N SER A 49 -4.84 -11.03 -5.36
CA SER A 49 -4.97 -12.28 -4.59
C SER A 49 -3.94 -12.43 -3.47
N ARG A 50 -2.81 -11.71 -3.56
CA ARG A 50 -1.74 -11.73 -2.55
C ARG A 50 -2.03 -10.78 -1.39
N VAL A 51 -2.96 -9.85 -1.55
CA VAL A 51 -3.35 -8.93 -0.49
C VAL A 51 -4.16 -9.69 0.55
N ARG A 52 -3.71 -9.66 1.81
CA ARG A 52 -4.49 -10.21 2.93
C ARG A 52 -5.71 -9.33 3.15
N LEU A 53 -6.90 -9.92 3.07
CA LEU A 53 -8.12 -9.24 3.52
C LEU A 53 -8.05 -9.09 5.05
N VAL A 54 -7.92 -7.84 5.51
CA VAL A 54 -7.97 -7.51 6.93
C VAL A 54 -9.39 -7.09 7.28
N PRO A 55 -10.03 -7.71 8.29
CA PRO A 55 -11.37 -7.30 8.73
C PRO A 55 -11.41 -5.80 9.09
N PRO A 56 -12.47 -5.07 8.74
CA PRO A 56 -12.53 -3.62 8.94
C PRO A 56 -12.42 -3.20 10.40
N HIS A 57 -12.84 -4.06 11.34
CA HIS A 57 -12.67 -3.80 12.78
C HIS A 57 -11.19 -3.77 13.19
N ARG A 58 -10.32 -4.63 12.61
CA ARG A 58 -8.89 -4.64 12.92
C ARG A 58 -8.18 -3.37 12.45
N ILE A 59 -8.62 -2.84 11.31
CA ILE A 59 -8.12 -1.57 10.79
C ILE A 59 -8.48 -0.44 11.76
N ARG A 60 -9.77 -0.38 12.17
CA ARG A 60 -10.24 0.64 13.13
C ARG A 60 -9.53 0.54 14.48
N THR A 61 -9.34 -0.67 15.01
CA THR A 61 -8.62 -0.85 16.28
C THR A 61 -7.15 -0.48 16.15
N ALA A 62 -6.49 -0.83 15.04
CA ALA A 62 -5.09 -0.46 14.81
C ALA A 62 -4.90 1.05 14.67
N ILE A 63 -5.86 1.74 14.01
CA ILE A 63 -5.87 3.21 13.92
C ILE A 63 -6.04 3.82 15.31
N ARG A 64 -7.06 3.38 16.06
CA ARG A 64 -7.32 3.90 17.40
C ARG A 64 -6.15 3.67 18.36
N ASP A 65 -5.51 2.51 18.29
CA ASP A 65 -4.33 2.17 19.08
C ASP A 65 -3.11 3.04 18.68
N ARG A 66 -2.91 3.30 17.38
CA ARG A 66 -1.89 4.23 16.90
C ARG A 66 -2.17 5.64 17.40
N GLU A 67 -3.41 6.12 17.29
CA GLU A 67 -3.84 7.42 17.79
C GLU A 67 -3.56 7.56 19.27
N GLN A 68 -3.90 6.57 20.10
CA GLN A 68 -3.60 6.59 21.54
C GLN A 68 -2.09 6.65 21.80
N ARG A 69 -1.28 5.89 21.07
CA ARG A 69 0.18 5.90 21.22
C ARG A 69 0.84 7.21 20.79
N THR A 70 0.25 7.94 19.85
CA THR A 70 0.77 9.22 19.35
C THR A 70 -0.06 10.43 19.77
N ALA A 71 -1.05 10.25 20.65
CA ALA A 71 -1.96 11.32 21.08
C ALA A 71 -1.21 12.45 21.78
N PHE A 72 -0.12 12.08 22.47
CA PHE A 72 0.75 13.02 23.14
C PHE A 72 2.00 13.23 22.29
N LEU A 73 2.24 14.48 21.90
CA LEU A 73 3.60 14.87 21.52
C LEU A 73 4.50 14.55 22.73
N PRO A 74 5.72 14.01 22.55
CA PRO A 74 6.68 13.93 23.63
C PRO A 74 6.75 15.31 24.29
N GLN A 75 6.29 15.41 25.54
CA GLN A 75 6.33 16.68 26.25
C GLN A 75 7.80 17.10 26.28
N ARG A 76 8.07 18.28 25.70
CA ARG A 76 9.38 18.90 25.83
C ARG A 76 9.53 19.22 27.30
N ASP A 77 10.38 18.49 27.99
CA ASP A 77 10.73 18.78 29.38
C ASP A 77 11.19 20.26 29.45
N PRO A 78 10.39 21.14 30.09
CA PRO A 78 10.74 22.55 30.23
C PRO A 78 11.97 22.74 31.12
N ASP A 79 12.33 21.71 31.89
CA ASP A 79 13.45 21.68 32.83
C ASP A 79 14.67 20.94 32.26
N ALA A 80 14.62 20.50 31.01
CA ALA A 80 15.75 19.84 30.35
C ALA A 80 17.00 20.75 30.33
N SER A 81 18.16 20.17 30.65
CA SER A 81 19.47 20.81 30.57
C SER A 81 19.65 21.61 29.26
N GLY A 82 20.02 22.88 29.38
CA GLY A 82 20.24 23.78 28.24
C GLY A 82 19.00 24.52 27.72
N ARG A 83 17.82 24.34 28.33
CA ARG A 83 16.63 25.15 28.02
C ARG A 83 16.35 26.18 29.11
N SER A 84 16.00 27.39 28.69
CA SER A 84 15.52 28.42 29.60
C SER A 84 14.14 27.99 30.12
N ARG A 85 14.00 27.80 31.44
CA ARG A 85 12.69 27.53 32.06
C ARG A 85 11.72 28.66 31.68
N PRO A 86 10.49 28.35 31.25
CA PRO A 86 9.45 29.35 31.16
C PRO A 86 9.32 30.02 32.54
N ARG A 87 9.66 31.31 32.64
CA ARG A 87 9.49 32.04 33.89
C ARG A 87 7.99 32.09 34.16
N ALA A 88 7.55 31.47 35.27
CA ALA A 88 6.18 31.62 35.73
C ALA A 88 5.80 33.12 35.74
N PRO A 89 4.54 33.49 35.44
CA PRO A 89 4.09 34.87 35.52
C PRO A 89 4.52 35.46 36.87
N GLY A 90 5.46 36.41 36.83
CA GLY A 90 6.07 36.97 38.02
C GLY A 90 5.14 37.99 38.67
N ARG A 91 4.08 37.52 39.35
CA ARG A 91 3.39 38.24 40.43
C ARG A 91 2.42 37.30 41.12
N LEU A 92 2.64 37.05 42.41
CA LEU A 92 1.59 36.50 43.27
C LEU A 92 0.49 37.55 43.37
N VAL A 93 -0.65 37.30 42.72
CA VAL A 93 -1.85 38.11 42.90
C VAL A 93 -2.52 37.61 44.19
N PRO A 94 -2.83 38.49 45.16
CA PRO A 94 -3.52 38.08 46.38
C PRO A 94 -4.85 37.44 46.00
N THR A 95 -5.05 36.19 46.37
CA THR A 95 -6.39 35.59 46.33
C THR A 95 -7.04 35.92 47.68
N ALA A 96 -8.24 36.51 47.64
CA ALA A 96 -8.97 36.96 48.82
C ALA A 96 -9.21 35.80 49.80
N ALA A 97 -9.11 36.11 51.10
CA ALA A 97 -9.35 35.21 52.22
C ALA A 97 -10.84 34.93 52.43
#